data_AF-A0A849MTD3-F1
#
_entry.id   AF-A0A849MTD3-F1
#
_cell.length_a   1.000
_cell.length_b   1.000
_cell.length_c   1.000
_cell.angle_alpha   90.00
_cell.angle_beta   90.00
_cell.angle_gamma   90.00
#
_symmetry.space_group_name_H-M   'P 1'
#
loop_
_entity.id
_entity.type
_entity.pdbx_description
1 polymer ?
#
loop_
_entity_poly.entity_id
_entity_poly.type
_entity_poly.pdbx_seq_one_letter_code
_entity_poly.pdbx_strand_id
1 'polypeptide(L)'
;MPRPSRCRSPPAPTPLLPPDFLLRHDLVRRLYLDPLTCHTAPHGWAPLTDAEWEALVPHLAATGCGLHAPGAPGRPLPDPRARLDAIFRAVMLKRPNTEGGGRAPWRMLPPEFGKAPTIARCYRRWTRAGLWTRLLRALATAAPGSPLARLDYRLCCAFRRGVRIMGLSAIVLARRLRLHSALPAPSQYLPDPDLSESYSEVFLRIANLAKANPGWWPPRPWRRLLADMHRAIGGRTRIPGAWEPA
;
A
#
# COMPACT_ATOMS: atom_id res chain seq x y z
N MET A 1 -33.23 21.58 -39.88
CA MET A 1 -32.03 20.72 -39.89
C MET A 1 -32.35 19.38 -39.25
N PRO A 2 -32.19 18.25 -39.96
CA PRO A 2 -32.40 16.92 -39.38
C PRO A 2 -31.33 16.66 -38.32
N ARG A 3 -31.74 16.21 -37.13
CA ARG A 3 -30.79 15.73 -36.10
C ARG A 3 -29.98 14.59 -36.71
N PRO A 4 -28.64 14.56 -36.56
CA PRO A 4 -27.86 13.42 -37.02
C PRO A 4 -28.44 12.17 -36.37
N SER A 5 -28.86 11.23 -37.23
CA SER A 5 -29.32 9.91 -36.84
C SER A 5 -28.29 9.34 -35.88
N ARG A 6 -28.75 8.83 -34.72
CA ARG A 6 -27.88 8.13 -33.78
C ARG A 6 -27.34 6.90 -34.52
N CYS A 7 -26.21 7.04 -35.19
CA CYS A 7 -25.48 5.92 -35.78
C CYS A 7 -25.20 4.96 -34.63
N ARG A 8 -25.96 3.86 -34.57
CA ARG A 8 -25.62 2.73 -33.73
C ARG A 8 -24.28 2.24 -34.24
N SER A 9 -23.23 2.38 -33.43
CA SER A 9 -21.94 1.78 -33.74
C SER A 9 -22.16 0.31 -34.09
N PRO A 10 -21.60 -0.19 -35.21
CA PRO A 10 -21.75 -1.59 -35.55
C PRO A 10 -21.24 -2.48 -34.40
N PRO A 11 -21.86 -3.66 -34.18
CA PRO A 11 -21.43 -4.57 -33.13
C PRO A 11 -19.94 -4.89 -33.30
N ALA A 12 -19.22 -5.04 -32.20
CA ALA A 12 -17.81 -5.41 -32.27
C ALA A 12 -17.68 -6.78 -32.97
N PRO A 13 -16.77 -6.93 -33.93
CA PRO A 13 -16.62 -8.18 -34.70
C PRO A 13 -16.08 -9.33 -33.85
N THR A 14 -15.47 -9.02 -32.70
CA THR A 14 -14.97 -9.98 -31.71
C THR A 14 -15.28 -9.49 -30.29
N PRO A 15 -15.39 -10.40 -29.29
CA PRO A 15 -15.50 -9.99 -27.89
C PRO A 15 -14.30 -9.11 -27.51
N LEU A 16 -14.59 -7.93 -26.96
CA LEU A 16 -13.58 -6.92 -26.63
C LEU A 16 -12.76 -7.29 -25.39
N LEU A 17 -13.31 -8.13 -24.52
CA LEU A 17 -12.57 -8.81 -23.45
C LEU A 17 -12.34 -10.27 -23.85
N PRO A 18 -11.11 -10.80 -23.71
CA PRO A 18 -10.92 -12.25 -23.75
C PRO A 18 -11.81 -12.95 -22.71
N PRO A 19 -12.39 -14.12 -23.03
CA PRO A 19 -13.32 -14.81 -22.13
C PRO A 19 -12.66 -15.26 -20.81
N ASP A 20 -11.36 -15.55 -20.84
CA ASP A 20 -10.56 -15.95 -19.69
C ASP A 20 -9.89 -14.77 -18.97
N PHE A 21 -10.10 -13.53 -19.43
CA PHE A 21 -9.36 -12.34 -18.95
C PHE A 21 -9.44 -12.14 -17.43
N LEU A 22 -10.63 -12.30 -16.86
CA LEU A 22 -10.84 -12.13 -15.42
C LEU A 22 -10.10 -13.20 -14.60
N LEU A 23 -10.06 -14.44 -15.11
CA LEU A 23 -9.39 -15.57 -14.45
C LEU A 23 -7.87 -15.48 -14.60
N ARG A 24 -7.39 -15.21 -15.83
CA ARG A 24 -5.97 -15.09 -16.16
C ARG A 24 -5.25 -14.06 -15.29
N HIS A 25 -5.91 -12.95 -14.98
CA HIS A 25 -5.35 -11.85 -14.19
C HIS A 25 -5.84 -11.82 -12.74
N ASP A 26 -6.55 -12.87 -12.28
CA ASP A 26 -7.14 -12.99 -10.94
C ASP A 26 -7.85 -11.70 -10.46
N LEU A 27 -8.59 -11.06 -11.39
CA LEU A 27 -9.14 -9.72 -11.18
C LEU A 27 -10.24 -9.69 -10.11
N VAL A 28 -10.99 -10.78 -9.97
CA VAL A 28 -12.02 -10.90 -8.92
C VAL A 28 -11.36 -10.78 -7.55
N ARG A 29 -10.29 -11.53 -7.32
CA ARG A 29 -9.57 -11.49 -6.05
C ARG A 29 -8.93 -10.13 -5.83
N ARG A 30 -8.18 -9.62 -6.82
CA ARG A 30 -7.45 -8.35 -6.68
C ARG A 30 -8.36 -7.13 -6.47
N LEU A 31 -9.47 -7.06 -7.20
CA LEU A 31 -10.35 -5.88 -7.16
C LEU A 31 -11.41 -5.94 -6.06
N TYR A 32 -11.81 -7.14 -5.63
CA TYR A 32 -12.93 -7.30 -4.71
C TYR A 32 -12.58 -8.06 -3.43
N LEU A 33 -11.86 -9.19 -3.50
CA LEU A 33 -11.62 -10.01 -2.30
C LEU A 33 -10.47 -9.47 -1.43
N ASP A 34 -9.29 -9.24 -2.02
CA ASP A 34 -8.12 -8.77 -1.29
C ASP A 34 -8.37 -7.46 -0.51
N PRO A 35 -9.08 -6.45 -1.07
CA PRO A 35 -9.50 -5.25 -0.34
C PRO A 35 -10.39 -5.48 0.88
N LEU A 36 -10.96 -6.68 1.04
CA LEU A 36 -11.85 -7.03 2.14
C LEU A 36 -11.19 -8.03 3.10
N THR A 37 -10.34 -8.93 2.60
CA THR A 37 -9.84 -10.07 3.38
C THR A 37 -8.38 -9.94 3.81
N CYS A 38 -7.60 -9.03 3.21
CA CYS A 38 -6.15 -8.95 3.43
C CYS A 38 -5.75 -7.92 4.49
N HIS A 39 -6.59 -7.77 5.52
CA HIS A 39 -6.42 -6.81 6.61
C HIS A 39 -5.99 -7.53 7.90
N THR A 40 -4.93 -7.02 8.52
CA THR A 40 -4.46 -7.42 9.85
C THR A 40 -5.41 -6.90 10.93
N ALA A 41 -5.73 -7.72 11.92
CA ALA A 41 -6.57 -7.30 13.04
C ALA A 41 -5.92 -6.15 13.84
N PRO A 42 -6.62 -5.03 14.10
CA PRO A 42 -6.07 -3.97 14.92
C PRO A 42 -5.95 -4.42 16.38
N HIS A 43 -4.86 -4.04 17.03
CA HIS A 43 -4.66 -4.32 18.45
C HIS A 43 -3.98 -3.15 19.17
N GLY A 44 -4.08 -3.16 20.50
CA GLY A 44 -3.47 -2.15 21.36
C GLY A 44 -1.94 -2.14 21.28
N TRP A 45 -1.36 -0.99 21.60
CA TRP A 45 0.10 -0.90 21.77
C TRP A 45 0.51 -1.60 23.07
N ALA A 46 1.60 -2.37 22.99
CA ALA A 46 2.33 -2.88 24.14
C ALA A 46 3.84 -2.84 23.81
N PRO A 47 4.73 -2.80 24.81
CA PRO A 47 6.17 -2.92 24.58
C PRO A 47 6.50 -4.22 23.83
N LEU A 48 7.60 -4.21 23.07
CA LEU A 48 8.13 -5.40 22.44
C LEU A 48 8.50 -6.44 23.50
N THR A 49 8.09 -7.68 23.29
CA THR A 49 8.59 -8.84 24.05
C THR A 49 10.00 -9.20 23.60
N ASP A 50 10.71 -10.00 24.40
CA ASP A 50 12.07 -10.44 24.06
C ASP A 50 12.09 -11.24 22.75
N ALA A 51 11.15 -12.17 22.58
CA ALA A 51 11.02 -12.96 21.36
C ALA A 51 10.69 -12.11 20.12
N GLU A 52 9.85 -11.07 20.27
CA GLU A 52 9.57 -10.13 19.18
C GLU A 52 10.81 -9.29 18.84
N TRP A 53 11.56 -8.84 19.85
CA TRP A 53 12.80 -8.12 19.66
C TRP A 53 13.84 -8.97 18.93
N GLU A 54 14.07 -10.20 19.38
CA GLU A 54 14.98 -11.16 18.76
C GLU A 54 14.62 -11.43 17.29
N ALA A 55 13.32 -11.55 16.98
CA ALA A 55 12.87 -11.72 15.59
C ALA A 55 13.16 -10.49 14.71
N LEU A 56 13.26 -9.29 15.28
CA LEU A 56 13.53 -8.05 14.55
C LEU A 56 15.03 -7.77 14.36
N VAL A 57 15.88 -8.25 15.27
CA VAL A 57 17.33 -8.00 15.29
C VAL A 57 18.03 -8.31 13.95
N PRO A 58 17.80 -9.46 13.30
CA PRO A 58 18.44 -9.76 12.00
C PRO A 58 18.08 -8.75 10.90
N HIS A 59 16.86 -8.20 10.95
CA HIS A 59 16.41 -7.21 9.97
C HIS A 59 17.00 -5.82 10.25
N LEU A 60 17.11 -5.45 11.52
CA LEU A 60 17.79 -4.23 11.96
C LEU A 60 19.28 -4.25 11.56
N ALA A 61 19.98 -5.35 11.84
CA ALA A 61 21.39 -5.52 11.51
C ALA A 61 21.63 -5.44 9.99
N ALA A 62 20.83 -6.16 9.19
CA ALA A 62 20.97 -6.18 7.73
C ALA A 62 20.76 -4.80 7.07
N THR A 63 20.07 -3.88 7.74
CA THR A 63 19.79 -2.52 7.24
C THR A 63 20.61 -1.44 7.95
N GLY A 64 21.51 -1.82 8.87
CA GLY A 64 22.27 -0.87 9.71
C GLY A 64 21.37 0.02 10.58
N CYS A 65 20.15 -0.43 10.89
CA CYS A 65 19.17 0.37 11.62
C CYS A 65 19.25 0.07 13.12
N GLY A 66 19.76 1.01 13.91
CA GLY A 66 19.78 0.92 15.37
C GLY A 66 20.87 0.02 15.92
N LEU A 67 21.24 -1.04 15.21
CA LEU A 67 22.40 -1.87 15.50
C LEU A 67 23.61 -1.30 14.77
N HIS A 68 24.64 -0.96 15.53
CA HIS A 68 25.86 -0.36 15.00
C HIS A 68 26.77 -1.47 14.47
N ALA A 69 27.11 -1.42 13.18
CA ALA A 69 28.18 -2.27 12.67
C ALA A 69 29.53 -1.75 13.21
N PRO A 70 30.51 -2.64 13.49
CA PRO A 70 31.88 -2.23 13.80
C PRO A 70 32.42 -1.31 12.68
N GLY A 71 32.95 -0.14 13.06
CA GLY A 71 33.52 0.83 12.11
C GLY A 71 32.53 1.74 11.38
N ALA A 72 31.22 1.63 11.64
CA ALA A 72 30.24 2.57 11.05
C ALA A 72 30.42 4.00 11.62
N PRO A 73 30.22 5.05 10.81
CA PRO A 73 30.30 6.43 11.29
C PRO A 73 29.08 6.81 12.15
N GLY A 74 29.31 7.54 13.23
CA GLY A 74 28.27 8.10 14.10
C GLY A 74 28.27 7.52 15.53
N ARG A 75 27.45 8.13 16.40
CA ARG A 75 27.29 7.65 17.78
C ARG A 75 26.33 6.45 17.81
N PRO A 76 26.70 5.35 18.48
CA PRO A 76 25.78 4.24 18.75
C PRO A 76 24.46 4.71 19.36
N LEU A 77 23.36 4.15 18.87
CA LEU A 77 22.06 4.38 19.48
C LEU A 77 22.03 3.63 20.83
N PRO A 78 21.83 4.32 21.97
CA PRO A 78 22.00 3.69 23.28
C PRO A 78 21.05 2.51 23.52
N ASP A 79 19.79 2.67 23.12
CA ASP A 79 18.78 1.62 23.22
C ASP A 79 17.97 1.54 21.91
N PRO A 80 18.30 0.59 21.03
CA PRO A 80 17.59 0.34 19.79
C PRO A 80 16.16 -0.21 19.99
N ARG A 81 15.92 -0.97 21.07
CA ARG A 81 14.61 -1.57 21.36
C ARG A 81 13.64 -0.50 21.83
N ALA A 82 14.01 0.31 22.82
CA ALA A 82 13.18 1.43 23.26
C ALA A 82 12.90 2.43 22.13
N ARG A 83 13.87 2.63 21.22
CA ARG A 83 13.64 3.45 20.02
C ARG A 83 12.55 2.89 19.13
N LEU A 84 12.55 1.58 18.91
CA LEU A 84 11.58 0.91 18.06
C LEU A 84 10.19 0.87 18.73
N ASP A 85 10.13 0.64 20.04
CA ASP A 85 8.89 0.76 20.84
C ASP A 85 8.27 2.15 20.72
N ALA A 86 9.08 3.20 20.85
CA ALA A 86 8.63 4.57 20.67
C ALA A 86 8.12 4.85 19.25
N ILE A 87 8.75 4.27 18.23
CA ILE A 87 8.27 4.34 16.85
C ILE A 87 6.92 3.65 16.72
N PHE A 88 6.78 2.41 17.22
CA PHE A 88 5.52 1.68 17.17
C PHE A 88 4.40 2.42 17.90
N ARG A 89 4.68 2.97 19.07
CA ARG A 89 3.74 3.85 19.78
C ARG A 89 3.31 5.01 18.90
N ALA A 90 4.26 5.75 18.33
CA ALA A 90 3.97 6.93 17.51
C ALA A 90 3.12 6.63 16.26
N VAL A 91 3.38 5.52 15.56
CA VAL A 91 2.68 5.19 14.31
C VAL A 91 1.29 4.61 14.54
N MET A 92 1.04 4.00 15.70
CA MET A 92 -0.26 3.45 16.08
C MET A 92 -1.23 4.52 16.62
N LEU A 93 -0.71 5.66 17.11
CA LEU A 93 -1.55 6.76 17.61
C LEU A 93 -2.47 7.33 16.53
N LYS A 94 -3.74 7.52 16.91
CA LYS A 94 -4.78 8.17 16.11
C LYS A 94 -5.13 9.52 16.69
N ARG A 95 -5.52 10.45 15.81
CA ARG A 95 -6.19 11.69 16.23
C ARG A 95 -7.62 11.39 16.67
N PRO A 96 -8.15 12.14 17.63
CA PRO A 96 -9.58 12.14 17.92
C PRO A 96 -10.40 12.46 16.67
N ASN A 97 -11.61 11.91 16.58
CA ASN A 97 -12.53 12.20 15.48
C ASN A 97 -12.91 13.69 15.41
N THR A 98 -12.94 14.37 16.57
CA THR A 98 -13.18 15.82 16.68
C THR A 98 -12.08 16.66 16.00
N GLU A 99 -10.87 16.13 15.84
CA GLU A 99 -9.74 16.80 15.18
C GLU A 99 -9.52 16.31 13.72
N GLY A 100 -10.55 15.72 13.11
CA GLY A 100 -10.52 15.20 11.74
C GLY A 100 -9.94 13.79 11.60
N GLY A 101 -9.65 13.10 12.72
CA GLY A 101 -9.29 11.68 12.75
C GLY A 101 -7.99 11.30 12.03
N GLY A 102 -7.82 9.99 11.84
CA GLY A 102 -6.67 9.39 11.16
C GLY A 102 -5.36 9.43 11.97
N ARG A 103 -4.22 9.40 11.28
CA ARG A 103 -2.89 9.29 11.89
C ARG A 103 -2.54 10.51 12.76
N ALA A 104 -2.02 10.27 13.97
CA ALA A 104 -1.55 11.33 14.86
C ALA A 104 -0.21 11.94 14.42
N PRO A 105 0.01 13.27 14.53
CA PRO A 105 1.33 13.86 14.34
C PRO A 105 2.33 13.37 15.40
N TRP A 106 3.63 13.38 15.05
CA TRP A 106 4.70 12.91 15.96
C TRP A 106 4.72 13.61 17.32
N ARG A 107 4.30 14.89 17.38
CA ARG A 107 4.24 15.69 18.61
C ARG A 107 3.27 15.15 19.68
N MET A 108 2.34 14.27 19.29
CA MET A 108 1.40 13.62 20.22
C MET A 108 1.99 12.34 20.84
N LEU A 109 3.24 11.98 20.51
CA LEU A 109 3.92 10.88 21.19
C LEU A 109 4.10 11.25 22.68
N PRO A 110 3.71 10.38 23.62
CA PRO A 110 3.89 10.64 25.04
C PRO A 110 5.35 10.88 25.41
N PRO A 111 5.64 11.81 26.35
CA PRO A 111 6.99 12.27 26.65
C PRO A 111 7.91 11.18 27.22
N GLU A 112 7.37 10.12 27.83
CA GLU A 112 8.12 8.98 28.35
C GLU A 112 8.89 8.20 27.26
N PHE A 113 8.48 8.31 26.00
CA PHE A 113 9.19 7.72 24.85
C PHE A 113 10.30 8.64 24.29
N GLY A 114 10.55 9.77 24.96
CA GLY A 114 11.55 10.75 24.62
C GLY A 114 11.10 11.78 23.58
N LYS A 115 12.07 12.58 23.09
CA LYS A 115 11.78 13.74 22.24
C LYS A 115 11.20 13.32 20.87
N ALA A 116 9.94 13.65 20.62
CA ALA A 116 9.23 13.36 19.37
C ALA A 116 10.01 13.71 18.07
N PRO A 117 10.69 14.87 17.95
CA PRO A 117 11.50 15.18 16.76
C PRO A 117 12.64 14.19 16.50
N THR A 118 13.24 13.65 17.57
CA THR A 118 14.32 12.67 17.49
C THR A 118 13.79 11.32 17.00
N ILE A 119 12.64 10.88 17.52
CA ILE A 119 11.96 9.67 17.06
C ILE A 119 11.59 9.81 15.59
N ALA A 120 10.99 10.94 15.19
CA ALA A 120 10.59 11.20 13.81
C ALA A 120 11.79 11.22 12.84
N ARG A 121 12.93 11.82 13.23
CA ARG A 121 14.17 11.80 12.44
C ARG A 121 14.72 10.37 12.30
N CYS A 122 14.76 9.61 13.40
CA CYS A 122 15.21 8.23 13.40
C CYS A 122 14.35 7.36 12.48
N TYR A 123 13.02 7.45 12.62
CA TYR A 123 12.07 6.79 11.74
C TYR A 123 12.33 7.10 10.26
N ARG A 124 12.45 8.39 9.90
CA ARG A 124 12.72 8.81 8.53
C ARG A 124 14.04 8.27 7.97
N ARG A 125 15.07 8.16 8.81
CA ARG A 125 16.36 7.56 8.45
C ARG A 125 16.20 6.06 8.19
N TRP A 126 15.53 5.34 9.08
CA TRP A 126 15.27 3.90 8.92
C TRP A 126 14.36 3.59 7.74
N THR A 127 13.39 4.46 7.43
CA THR A 127 12.59 4.34 6.20
C THR A 127 13.46 4.46 4.96
N ARG A 128 14.40 5.43 4.92
CA ARG A 128 15.32 5.59 3.78
C ARG A 128 16.31 4.43 3.66
N ALA A 129 16.70 3.82 4.78
CA ALA A 129 17.54 2.62 4.81
C ALA A 129 16.79 1.33 4.41
N GLY A 130 15.48 1.40 4.13
CA GLY A 130 14.70 0.26 3.64
C GLY A 130 14.23 -0.72 4.72
N LEU A 131 14.34 -0.36 6.01
CA LEU A 131 13.93 -1.24 7.12
C LEU A 131 12.48 -1.74 6.98
N TRP A 132 11.54 -0.82 6.76
CA TRP A 132 10.12 -1.18 6.70
C TRP A 132 9.78 -2.06 5.51
N THR A 133 10.43 -1.85 4.36
CA THR A 133 10.30 -2.71 3.18
C THR A 133 10.80 -4.13 3.45
N ARG A 134 11.94 -4.26 4.14
CA ARG A 134 12.49 -5.55 4.54
C ARG A 134 11.56 -6.28 5.52
N LEU A 135 11.09 -5.58 6.55
CA LEU A 135 10.19 -6.14 7.55
C LEU A 135 8.84 -6.56 6.95
N LEU A 136 8.29 -5.77 6.02
CA LEU A 136 7.03 -6.13 5.36
C LEU A 136 7.16 -7.40 4.51
N ARG A 137 8.29 -7.59 3.81
CA ARG A 137 8.58 -8.83 3.06
C ARG A 137 8.72 -10.03 4.01
N ALA A 138 9.44 -9.85 5.10
CA ALA A 138 9.64 -10.90 6.09
C ALA A 138 8.31 -11.31 6.76
N LEU A 139 7.44 -10.33 7.05
CA LEU A 139 6.11 -10.56 7.58
C LEU A 139 5.25 -11.41 6.62
N ALA A 140 5.30 -11.13 5.32
CA ALA A 140 4.52 -11.88 4.32
C ALA A 140 4.91 -13.37 4.21
N THR A 141 6.11 -13.73 4.65
CA THR A 141 6.62 -15.12 4.69
C THR A 141 6.67 -15.70 6.10
N ALA A 142 6.22 -14.96 7.11
CA ALA A 142 6.30 -15.41 8.49
C ALA A 142 5.29 -16.52 8.76
N ALA A 143 5.71 -17.55 9.51
CA ALA A 143 4.81 -18.59 9.96
C ALA A 143 3.71 -18.00 10.87
N PRO A 144 2.45 -18.45 10.75
CA PRO A 144 1.38 -18.05 11.66
C PRO A 144 1.78 -18.24 13.13
N GLY A 145 1.51 -17.25 13.97
CA GLY A 145 1.86 -17.30 15.40
C GLY A 145 3.34 -17.06 15.74
N SER A 146 4.24 -16.96 14.76
CA SER A 146 5.63 -16.58 15.00
C SER A 146 5.73 -15.19 15.65
N PRO A 147 6.81 -14.87 16.39
CA PRO A 147 6.97 -13.56 17.01
C PRO A 147 6.86 -12.39 16.02
N LEU A 148 7.37 -12.57 14.79
CA LEU A 148 7.24 -11.56 13.74
C LEU A 148 5.79 -11.40 13.25
N ALA A 149 5.04 -12.51 13.11
CA ALA A 149 3.63 -12.47 12.70
C ALA A 149 2.74 -11.74 13.71
N ARG A 150 3.06 -11.81 15.02
CA ARG A 150 2.33 -11.05 16.06
C ARG A 150 2.51 -9.53 15.98
N LEU A 151 3.50 -9.06 15.20
CA LEU A 151 3.76 -7.65 14.96
C LEU A 151 3.07 -7.12 13.68
N ASP A 152 2.25 -7.92 13.02
CA ASP A 152 1.65 -7.62 11.72
C ASP A 152 1.05 -6.22 11.62
N TYR A 153 0.16 -5.86 12.56
CA TYR A 153 -0.52 -4.57 12.58
C TYR A 153 0.44 -3.42 12.88
N ARG A 154 1.40 -3.62 13.80
CA ARG A 154 2.42 -2.60 14.13
C ARG A 154 3.32 -2.32 12.93
N LEU A 155 3.77 -3.38 12.25
CA LEU A 155 4.60 -3.29 11.05
C LEU A 155 3.83 -2.67 9.88
N CYS A 156 2.57 -3.03 9.69
CA CYS A 156 1.69 -2.41 8.70
C CYS A 156 1.53 -0.91 8.98
N CYS A 157 1.29 -0.50 10.24
CA CYS A 157 1.20 0.91 10.61
C CYS A 157 2.51 1.66 10.36
N ALA A 158 3.65 1.07 10.72
CA ALA A 158 4.97 1.64 10.47
C ALA A 158 5.21 1.79 8.95
N PHE A 159 5.00 0.75 8.17
CA PHE A 159 5.13 0.80 6.71
C PHE A 159 4.24 1.89 6.10
N ARG A 160 2.96 1.92 6.49
CA ARG A 160 1.95 2.89 6.04
C ARG A 160 2.37 4.34 6.26
N ARG A 161 2.99 4.63 7.40
CA ARG A 161 3.53 5.95 7.76
C ARG A 161 4.64 6.39 6.80
N GLY A 162 5.39 5.44 6.24
CA GLY A 162 6.56 5.65 5.39
C GLY A 162 6.26 5.71 3.89
N VAL A 163 5.03 5.40 3.46
CA VAL A 163 4.68 5.33 2.03
C VAL A 163 5.01 6.62 1.27
N ARG A 164 4.86 7.80 1.89
CA ARG A 164 5.24 9.07 1.24
C ARG A 164 6.74 9.24 1.00
N ILE A 165 7.58 8.54 1.77
CA ILE A 165 9.04 8.54 1.62
C ILE A 165 9.46 7.50 0.59
N MET A 166 8.80 6.34 0.58
CA MET A 166 9.13 5.22 -0.29
C MET A 166 8.50 5.34 -1.70
N GLY A 167 7.42 6.10 -1.85
CA GLY A 167 6.75 6.35 -3.13
C GLY A 167 5.83 5.21 -3.60
N LEU A 168 5.57 5.16 -4.91
CA LEU A 168 4.64 4.21 -5.53
C LEU A 168 5.08 2.75 -5.31
N SER A 169 6.38 2.47 -5.27
CA SER A 169 6.92 1.13 -5.05
C SER A 169 6.45 0.51 -3.73
N ALA A 170 6.19 1.32 -2.69
CA ALA A 170 5.66 0.82 -1.43
C ALA A 170 4.20 0.37 -1.54
N ILE A 171 3.38 1.08 -2.32
CA ILE A 171 1.98 0.69 -2.59
C ILE A 171 1.96 -0.63 -3.35
N VAL A 172 2.78 -0.73 -4.41
CA VAL A 172 2.92 -1.94 -5.22
C VAL A 172 3.38 -3.12 -4.36
N LEU A 173 4.39 -2.91 -3.52
CA LEU A 173 4.88 -3.94 -2.61
C LEU A 173 3.79 -4.46 -1.68
N ALA A 174 3.08 -3.57 -0.98
CA ALA A 174 2.02 -3.97 -0.04
C ALA A 174 0.90 -4.77 -0.74
N ARG A 175 0.52 -4.37 -1.96
CA ARG A 175 -0.46 -5.12 -2.79
C ARG A 175 0.06 -6.51 -3.15
N ARG A 176 1.28 -6.61 -3.69
CA ARG A 176 1.87 -7.89 -4.11
C ARG A 176 2.08 -8.86 -2.95
N LEU A 177 2.35 -8.34 -1.76
CA LEU A 177 2.43 -9.13 -0.54
C LEU A 177 1.07 -9.43 0.10
N ARG A 178 -0.04 -8.92 -0.45
CA ARG A 178 -1.40 -9.05 0.10
C ARG A 178 -1.48 -8.60 1.57
N LEU A 179 -0.81 -7.48 1.90
CA LEU A 179 -0.83 -6.85 3.21
C LEU A 179 -1.53 -5.49 3.10
N HIS A 180 -2.85 -5.51 2.94
CA HIS A 180 -3.64 -4.31 2.63
C HIS A 180 -3.71 -3.33 3.81
N SER A 181 -3.53 -3.80 5.04
CA SER A 181 -3.31 -2.93 6.20
C SER A 181 -2.06 -2.04 6.07
N ALA A 182 -1.08 -2.38 5.24
CA ALA A 182 0.09 -1.52 5.03
C ALA A 182 -0.19 -0.35 4.06
N LEU A 183 -1.32 -0.36 3.35
CA LEU A 183 -1.68 0.66 2.38
C LEU A 183 -2.06 1.99 3.07
N PRO A 184 -1.75 3.15 2.48
CA PRO A 184 -2.05 4.46 3.08
C PRO A 184 -3.54 4.83 3.07
N ALA A 185 -4.37 4.07 2.35
CA ALA A 185 -5.80 4.25 2.14
C ALA A 185 -6.42 2.94 1.62
N PRO A 186 -7.76 2.83 1.52
CA PRO A 186 -8.40 1.70 0.84
C PRO A 186 -7.86 1.50 -0.58
N SER A 187 -7.60 0.25 -0.96
CA SER A 187 -6.91 -0.09 -2.21
C SER A 187 -7.67 0.40 -3.45
N GLN A 188 -9.00 0.48 -3.45
CA GLN A 188 -9.76 0.99 -4.60
C GLN A 188 -9.47 2.45 -4.96
N TYR A 189 -8.85 3.21 -4.06
CA TYR A 189 -8.49 4.62 -4.29
C TYR A 189 -7.01 4.84 -4.59
N LEU A 190 -6.19 3.80 -4.47
CA LEU A 190 -4.76 3.89 -4.70
C LEU A 190 -4.38 3.42 -6.10
N PRO A 191 -3.36 4.02 -6.72
CA PRO A 191 -2.88 3.55 -8.01
C PRO A 191 -2.46 2.08 -7.95
N ASP A 192 -2.69 1.36 -9.04
CA ASP A 192 -2.29 -0.03 -9.22
C ASP A 192 -1.65 -0.21 -10.62
N PRO A 193 -0.31 -0.11 -10.72
CA PRO A 193 0.37 -0.22 -12.01
C PRO A 193 0.29 -1.63 -12.60
N ASP A 194 0.09 -2.66 -11.78
CA ASP A 194 -0.05 -4.03 -12.28
C ASP A 194 -1.42 -4.23 -12.98
N LEU A 195 -2.44 -3.42 -12.64
CA LEU A 195 -3.66 -3.33 -13.45
C LEU A 195 -3.40 -2.69 -14.80
N SER A 196 -2.48 -1.73 -14.90
CA SER A 196 -2.12 -1.14 -16.20
C SER A 196 -1.55 -2.19 -17.15
N GLU A 197 -0.68 -3.06 -16.62
CA GLU A 197 -0.12 -4.18 -17.38
C GLU A 197 -1.24 -5.13 -17.83
N SER A 198 -2.12 -5.52 -16.91
CA SER A 198 -3.25 -6.42 -17.21
C SER A 198 -4.23 -5.80 -18.22
N TYR A 199 -4.53 -4.52 -18.11
CA TYR A 199 -5.52 -3.82 -18.96
C TYR A 199 -4.96 -3.38 -20.31
N SER A 200 -3.63 -3.34 -20.47
CA SER A 200 -2.97 -2.91 -21.70
C SER A 200 -3.43 -3.74 -22.91
N GLU A 201 -3.62 -5.05 -22.75
CA GLU A 201 -4.11 -5.94 -23.81
C GLU A 201 -5.49 -5.48 -24.32
N VAL A 202 -6.40 -5.14 -23.42
CA VAL A 202 -7.77 -4.68 -23.76
C VAL A 202 -7.71 -3.33 -24.47
N PHE A 203 -6.89 -2.40 -23.98
CA PHE A 203 -6.73 -1.08 -24.61
C PHE A 203 -6.16 -1.19 -26.03
N LEU A 204 -5.13 -2.03 -26.22
CA LEU A 204 -4.52 -2.25 -27.53
C LEU A 204 -5.47 -2.95 -28.49
N ARG A 205 -6.25 -3.96 -28.03
CA ARG A 205 -7.28 -4.60 -28.85
C ARG A 205 -8.31 -3.60 -29.37
N ILE A 206 -8.80 -2.72 -28.50
CA ILE A 206 -9.79 -1.70 -28.87
C ILE A 206 -9.18 -0.65 -29.81
N ALA A 207 -7.95 -0.22 -29.56
CA ALA A 207 -7.25 0.72 -30.43
C ALA A 207 -7.02 0.12 -31.83
N ASN A 208 -6.60 -1.15 -31.91
CA ASN A 208 -6.42 -1.86 -33.17
C ASN A 208 -7.74 -2.05 -33.92
N LEU A 209 -8.83 -2.34 -33.21
CA LEU A 209 -10.15 -2.46 -33.82
C LEU A 209 -10.64 -1.12 -34.41
N ALA A 210 -10.46 -0.02 -33.67
CA ALA A 210 -10.80 1.32 -34.15
C ALA A 210 -9.92 1.73 -35.36
N LYS A 211 -8.64 1.35 -35.37
CA LYS A 211 -7.73 1.59 -36.49
C LYS A 211 -8.14 0.79 -37.74
N ALA A 212 -8.55 -0.47 -37.57
CA ALA A 212 -8.95 -1.34 -38.68
C ALA A 212 -10.33 -0.98 -39.26
N ASN A 213 -11.18 -0.26 -38.51
CA ASN A 213 -12.55 0.06 -38.90
C ASN A 213 -12.80 1.57 -38.78
N PRO A 214 -12.42 2.38 -39.78
CA PRO A 214 -12.69 3.81 -39.79
C PRO A 214 -14.19 4.11 -39.58
N GLY A 215 -14.52 4.91 -38.56
CA GLY A 215 -15.91 5.23 -38.18
C GLY A 215 -16.50 4.32 -37.11
N TRP A 216 -15.82 3.24 -36.73
CA TRP A 216 -16.20 2.45 -35.55
C TRP A 216 -15.79 3.16 -34.26
N TRP A 217 -16.68 3.15 -33.27
CA TRP A 217 -16.43 3.68 -31.93
C TRP A 217 -16.96 2.71 -30.88
N PRO A 218 -16.27 2.53 -29.75
CA PRO A 218 -16.75 1.68 -28.68
C PRO A 218 -18.12 2.18 -28.17
N PRO A 219 -19.12 1.30 -28.01
CA PRO A 219 -20.42 1.66 -27.46
C PRO A 219 -20.32 2.34 -26.09
N ARG A 220 -21.36 3.08 -25.68
CA ARG A 220 -21.39 3.79 -24.39
C ARG A 220 -21.01 2.92 -23.17
N PRO A 221 -21.50 1.67 -23.01
CA PRO A 221 -21.09 0.82 -21.90
C PRO A 221 -19.58 0.53 -21.89
N TRP A 222 -18.99 0.29 -23.05
CA TRP A 222 -17.54 0.07 -23.20
C TRP A 222 -16.73 1.31 -22.86
N ARG A 223 -17.16 2.49 -23.30
CA ARG A 223 -16.47 3.74 -22.91
C ARG A 223 -16.50 3.97 -21.39
N ARG A 224 -17.61 3.62 -20.73
CA ARG A 224 -17.71 3.68 -19.27
C ARG A 224 -16.73 2.70 -18.62
N LEU A 225 -16.72 1.45 -19.07
CA LEU A 225 -15.78 0.44 -18.58
C LEU A 225 -14.31 0.87 -18.76
N LEU A 226 -13.92 1.38 -19.92
CA LEU A 226 -12.56 1.88 -20.14
C LEU A 226 -12.21 3.05 -19.22
N ALA A 227 -13.17 3.95 -18.97
CA ALA A 227 -12.99 5.04 -18.01
C ALA A 227 -12.90 4.54 -16.55
N ASP A 228 -13.62 3.47 -16.20
CA ASP A 228 -13.51 2.80 -14.91
C ASP A 228 -12.15 2.10 -14.75
N MET A 229 -11.70 1.37 -15.77
CA MET A 229 -10.38 0.72 -15.82
C MET A 229 -9.25 1.74 -15.69
N HIS A 230 -9.31 2.84 -16.43
CA HIS A 230 -8.32 3.92 -16.33
C HIS A 230 -8.31 4.57 -14.94
N ARG A 231 -9.50 4.77 -14.33
CA ARG A 231 -9.60 5.27 -12.94
C ARG A 231 -9.02 4.29 -11.93
N ALA A 232 -9.24 2.99 -12.11
CA ALA A 232 -8.66 1.97 -11.24
C ALA A 232 -7.13 1.91 -11.32
N ILE A 233 -6.55 2.07 -12.52
CA ILE A 233 -5.10 2.15 -12.72
C ILE A 233 -4.51 3.37 -12.00
N GLY A 234 -5.10 4.56 -12.23
CA GLY A 234 -4.56 5.83 -11.74
C GLY A 234 -4.83 6.11 -10.26
N GLY A 235 -5.83 5.46 -9.67
CA GLY A 235 -6.33 5.81 -8.34
C GLY A 235 -6.92 7.21 -8.28
N ARG A 236 -7.15 7.72 -7.06
CA ARG A 236 -7.64 9.09 -6.82
C ARG A 236 -6.49 10.05 -6.60
N THR A 237 -6.60 11.24 -7.20
CA THR A 237 -5.63 12.35 -7.01
C THR A 237 -5.63 12.87 -5.57
N ARG A 238 -6.79 12.89 -4.92
CA ARG A 238 -6.95 13.32 -3.52
C ARG A 238 -7.61 12.22 -2.71
N ILE A 239 -6.97 11.86 -1.61
CA ILE A 239 -7.49 10.90 -0.64
C ILE A 239 -7.56 11.62 0.72
N PRO A 240 -8.74 11.66 1.37
CA PRO A 240 -8.86 12.22 2.71
C PRO A 240 -7.90 11.56 3.69
N GLY A 241 -7.22 12.36 4.51
CA GLY A 241 -6.23 11.84 5.47
C GLY A 241 -6.81 10.95 6.57
N ALA A 242 -8.13 11.01 6.79
CA ALA A 242 -8.88 10.17 7.72
C ALA A 242 -9.15 8.76 7.19
N TRP A 243 -9.04 8.54 5.87
CA TRP A 243 -9.31 7.25 5.25
C TRP A 243 -8.08 6.35 5.39
N GLU A 244 -8.06 5.60 6.48
CA GLU A 244 -7.17 4.47 6.63
C GLU A 244 -7.80 3.22 5.98
N PRO A 245 -6.99 2.24 5.53
CA PRO A 245 -7.54 0.93 5.20
C PRO A 245 -8.28 0.39 6.43
N ALA A 246 -9.58 0.11 6.25
CA ALA A 246 -10.43 -0.55 7.25
C ALA A 246 -9.94 -1.99 7.46
#